data_AF-A0A0L1KHG0-F1
#
_entry.id   AF-A0A0L1KHG0-F1
#
_cell.length_a   1.000
_cell.length_b   1.000
_cell.length_c   1.000
_cell.angle_alpha   90.00
_cell.angle_beta   90.00
_cell.angle_gamma   90.00
#
_symmetry.space_group_name_H-M   'P 1'
#
loop_
_entity.id
_entity.type
_entity.pdbx_description
1 polymer ?
#
loop_
_entity_poly.entity_id
_entity_poly.type
_entity_poly.pdbx_seq_one_letter_code
_entity_poly.pdbx_strand_id
1 'polypeptide(L)'
;MTDEQRSSGHGMWPTFFAMIATSIVTMFVLKYSALWELDHAFFSQTRMWMALMMGMAMIVIMLGFMWGMYRSLATKIAVMALACVGFALFLFLVRSQHTVEDEAWMKAMIPHHSIAILTSERAAISDPRVRELADAIIEAQVREIAEMKLLLADIEANGERGDGTPLEPRTAKLTPRLEAEAKAVLDRPVSGPVEAEAGLAR
;
A
#
# COMPACT_ATOMS: atom_id res chain seq x y z
N MET A 1 -46.71 -33.06 -3.95
CA MET A 1 -45.66 -32.05 -4.14
C MET A 1 -44.91 -31.94 -2.83
N THR A 2 -43.71 -32.54 -2.73
CA THR A 2 -42.88 -32.54 -1.52
C THR A 2 -42.06 -31.26 -1.50
N ASP A 3 -42.43 -30.36 -0.59
CA ASP A 3 -41.73 -29.09 -0.33
C ASP A 3 -40.66 -29.28 0.75
N GLU A 4 -39.94 -30.42 0.72
CA GLU A 4 -38.63 -30.52 1.37
C GLU A 4 -37.61 -29.89 0.44
N GLN A 5 -37.68 -28.57 0.39
CA GLN A 5 -36.61 -27.72 -0.11
C GLN A 5 -35.30 -28.23 0.48
N ARG A 6 -34.41 -28.67 -0.41
CA ARG A 6 -32.98 -28.83 -0.16
C ARG A 6 -32.49 -27.54 0.52
N SER A 7 -32.47 -27.52 1.85
CA SER A 7 -31.60 -26.60 2.56
C SER A 7 -30.20 -27.05 2.18
N SER A 8 -29.64 -26.42 1.16
CA SER A 8 -28.22 -26.52 0.84
C SER A 8 -27.50 -25.83 1.98
N GLY A 9 -27.37 -26.55 3.10
CA GLY A 9 -26.66 -26.15 4.30
C GLY A 9 -25.21 -25.88 3.94
N HIS A 10 -24.93 -24.69 3.43
CA HIS A 10 -23.57 -24.18 3.33
C HIS A 10 -23.07 -24.08 4.76
N GLY A 11 -22.04 -24.87 5.08
CA GLY A 11 -21.47 -24.88 6.42
C GLY A 11 -21.05 -23.47 6.84
N MET A 12 -21.26 -23.14 8.12
CA MET A 12 -20.92 -21.82 8.68
C MET A 12 -19.44 -21.44 8.54
N TRP A 13 -18.54 -22.44 8.42
CA TRP A 13 -17.10 -22.25 8.23
C TRP A 13 -16.72 -21.91 6.78
N PRO A 14 -17.16 -22.67 5.75
CA PRO A 14 -16.98 -22.28 4.35
C PRO A 14 -17.41 -20.86 4.04
N THR A 15 -18.61 -20.44 4.47
CA THR A 15 -19.09 -19.07 4.24
C THR A 15 -18.20 -18.04 4.93
N PHE A 16 -17.75 -18.32 6.16
CA PHE A 16 -16.83 -17.45 6.89
C PHE A 16 -15.51 -17.24 6.15
N PHE A 17 -14.84 -18.32 5.74
CA PHE A 17 -13.59 -18.21 5.02
C PHE A 17 -13.77 -17.59 3.62
N ALA A 18 -14.89 -17.86 2.95
CA ALA A 18 -15.23 -17.20 1.70
C ALA A 18 -15.37 -15.67 1.88
N MET A 19 -16.08 -15.22 2.92
CA MET A 19 -16.22 -13.78 3.23
C MET A 19 -14.85 -13.13 3.48
N ILE A 20 -13.98 -13.78 4.26
CA ILE A 20 -12.62 -13.27 4.52
C ILE A 20 -11.81 -13.21 3.22
N ALA A 21 -11.78 -14.29 2.44
CA ALA A 21 -11.00 -14.36 1.20
C ALA A 21 -11.48 -13.30 0.19
N THR A 22 -12.79 -13.18 -0.03
CA THR A 22 -13.37 -12.15 -0.89
C THR A 22 -13.01 -10.76 -0.37
N SER A 23 -13.09 -10.51 0.94
CA SER A 23 -12.73 -9.21 1.53
C SER A 23 -11.26 -8.86 1.30
N ILE A 24 -10.34 -9.82 1.47
CA ILE A 24 -8.89 -9.60 1.22
C ILE A 24 -8.66 -9.20 -0.24
N VAL A 25 -9.25 -9.93 -1.20
CA VAL A 25 -9.11 -9.63 -2.63
C VAL A 25 -9.71 -8.28 -2.97
N THR A 26 -10.94 -8.01 -2.51
CA THR A 26 -11.61 -6.73 -2.74
C THR A 26 -10.80 -5.57 -2.16
N MET A 27 -10.32 -5.67 -0.93
CA MET A 27 -9.53 -4.61 -0.29
C MET A 27 -8.18 -4.41 -0.99
N PHE A 28 -7.54 -5.48 -1.45
CA PHE A 28 -6.31 -5.38 -2.24
C PHE A 28 -6.54 -4.61 -3.55
N VAL A 29 -7.62 -4.92 -4.30
CA VAL A 29 -7.96 -4.23 -5.54
C VAL A 29 -8.35 -2.76 -5.28
N LEU A 30 -9.16 -2.51 -4.25
CA LEU A 30 -9.62 -1.16 -3.92
C LEU A 30 -8.46 -0.22 -3.51
N LYS A 31 -7.31 -0.74 -3.08
CA LYS A 31 -6.11 0.09 -2.84
C LYS A 31 -5.60 0.81 -4.10
N TYR A 32 -5.94 0.33 -5.29
CA TYR A 32 -5.58 0.96 -6.56
C TYR A 32 -6.61 2.00 -7.05
N SER A 33 -7.71 2.21 -6.33
CA SER A 33 -8.73 3.21 -6.69
C SER A 33 -8.27 4.66 -6.54
N ALA A 34 -7.22 4.89 -5.75
CA ALA A 34 -6.67 6.21 -5.46
C ALA A 34 -5.39 6.52 -6.25
N LEU A 35 -5.15 5.83 -7.37
CA LEU A 35 -4.06 6.19 -8.26
C LEU A 35 -4.39 7.47 -9.04
N TRP A 36 -3.36 8.28 -9.29
CA TRP A 36 -3.44 9.41 -10.22
C TRP A 36 -3.68 8.95 -11.66
N GLU A 37 -2.89 7.99 -12.13
CA GLU A 37 -3.01 7.36 -13.44
C GLU A 37 -3.15 5.83 -13.31
N LEU A 38 -3.95 5.22 -14.19
CA LEU A 38 -4.19 3.78 -14.17
C LEU A 38 -2.96 2.96 -14.58
N ASP A 39 -2.08 3.53 -15.40
CA ASP A 39 -0.82 2.89 -15.81
C ASP A 39 0.19 2.77 -14.65
N HIS A 40 -0.05 3.46 -13.52
CA HIS A 40 0.71 3.33 -12.28
C HIS A 40 0.30 2.08 -11.47
N ALA A 41 -0.66 1.29 -11.95
CA ALA A 41 -1.16 0.09 -11.27
C ALA A 41 -0.21 -1.13 -11.43
N PHE A 42 0.92 -1.09 -10.72
CA PHE A 42 1.84 -2.22 -10.61
C PHE A 42 1.48 -3.12 -9.43
N PHE A 43 1.70 -4.43 -9.57
CA PHE A 43 1.53 -5.36 -8.47
C PHE A 43 2.51 -5.05 -7.33
N SER A 44 1.97 -4.83 -6.13
CA SER A 44 2.76 -4.57 -4.92
C SER A 44 2.68 -5.74 -3.93
N GLN A 45 3.82 -6.40 -3.72
CA GLN A 45 3.97 -7.44 -2.71
C GLN A 45 3.71 -6.92 -1.29
N THR A 46 4.17 -5.70 -0.96
CA THR A 46 3.90 -5.07 0.34
C THR A 46 2.40 -4.83 0.57
N ARG A 47 1.65 -4.40 -0.47
CA ARG A 47 0.18 -4.29 -0.36
C ARG A 47 -0.48 -5.66 -0.15
N MET A 48 0.04 -6.71 -0.77
CA MET A 48 -0.45 -8.09 -0.56
C MET A 48 -0.23 -8.54 0.89
N TRP A 49 0.97 -8.36 1.44
CA TRP A 49 1.25 -8.67 2.86
C TRP A 49 0.34 -7.88 3.81
N MET A 50 0.10 -6.60 3.53
CA MET A 50 -0.82 -5.78 4.32
C MET A 50 -2.27 -6.27 4.23
N ALA A 51 -2.74 -6.66 3.04
CA ALA A 51 -4.09 -7.19 2.86
C ALA A 51 -4.29 -8.53 3.60
N LEU A 52 -3.30 -9.41 3.55
CA LEU A 52 -3.30 -10.68 4.29
C LEU A 52 -3.28 -10.45 5.80
N MET A 53 -2.44 -9.52 6.29
CA MET A 53 -2.41 -9.11 7.70
C MET A 53 -3.79 -8.60 8.18
N MET A 54 -4.44 -7.74 7.39
CA MET A 54 -5.79 -7.27 7.68
C MET A 54 -6.80 -8.42 7.70
N GLY A 55 -6.71 -9.36 6.77
CA GLY A 55 -7.52 -10.58 6.75
C GLY A 55 -7.36 -11.43 8.02
N MET A 56 -6.13 -11.59 8.51
CA MET A 56 -5.87 -12.27 9.78
C MET A 56 -6.52 -11.56 10.97
N ALA A 57 -6.44 -10.22 11.02
CA ALA A 57 -7.14 -9.44 12.05
C ALA A 57 -8.66 -9.58 11.94
N MET A 58 -9.22 -9.57 10.72
CA MET A 58 -10.65 -9.77 10.51
C MET A 58 -11.14 -11.12 11.01
N ILE A 59 -10.36 -12.20 10.83
CA ILE A 59 -10.70 -13.52 11.38
C ILE A 59 -10.89 -13.44 12.89
N VAL A 60 -9.96 -12.79 13.60
CA VAL A 60 -10.00 -12.62 15.07
C VAL A 60 -11.24 -11.81 15.49
N ILE A 61 -11.47 -10.67 14.83
CA ILE A 61 -12.58 -9.77 15.15
C ILE A 61 -13.93 -10.45 14.89
N MET A 62 -14.14 -10.98 13.69
CA MET A 62 -15.40 -11.58 13.29
C MET A 62 -15.73 -12.80 14.14
N LEU A 63 -14.75 -13.66 14.42
CA LEU A 63 -14.97 -14.84 15.25
C LEU A 63 -15.28 -14.47 16.72
N GLY A 64 -14.72 -13.36 17.21
CA GLY A 64 -15.05 -12.80 18.52
C GLY A 64 -16.52 -12.37 18.64
N PHE A 65 -17.05 -11.64 17.65
CA PHE A 65 -18.46 -11.23 17.64
C PHE A 65 -19.42 -12.39 17.36
N MET A 66 -19.03 -13.32 16.50
CA MET A 66 -19.86 -14.46 16.08
C MET A 66 -19.62 -15.70 16.95
N TRP A 67 -19.16 -15.51 18.18
CA TRP A 67 -18.67 -16.61 19.04
C TRP A 67 -19.68 -17.74 19.24
N GLY A 68 -20.95 -17.39 19.48
CA GLY A 68 -22.03 -18.35 19.74
C GLY A 68 -22.46 -19.17 18.51
N MET A 69 -22.09 -18.74 17.31
CA MET A 69 -22.49 -19.37 16.05
C MET A 69 -21.73 -20.67 15.77
N TYR A 70 -20.50 -20.77 16.28
CA TYR A 70 -19.64 -21.94 16.10
C TYR A 70 -19.68 -22.81 17.36
N ARG A 71 -20.01 -24.09 17.23
CA ARG A 71 -20.21 -24.97 18.40
C ARG A 71 -18.90 -25.42 19.06
N SER A 72 -17.89 -25.76 18.26
CA SER A 72 -16.62 -26.29 18.77
C SER A 72 -15.71 -25.18 19.32
N LEU A 73 -15.47 -25.18 20.63
CA LEU A 73 -14.50 -24.29 21.28
C LEU A 73 -13.08 -24.55 20.76
N ALA A 74 -12.70 -25.82 20.57
CA ALA A 74 -11.39 -26.20 20.07
C ALA A 74 -11.12 -25.62 18.67
N THR A 75 -12.09 -25.72 17.76
CA THR A 75 -11.95 -25.16 16.40
C THR A 75 -11.83 -23.64 16.43
N LYS A 76 -12.63 -22.97 17.27
CA LYS A 76 -12.55 -21.51 17.43
C LYS A 76 -11.16 -21.07 17.91
N ILE A 77 -10.67 -21.69 18.98
CA ILE A 77 -9.35 -21.37 19.54
C ILE A 77 -8.25 -21.67 18.51
N ALA A 78 -8.33 -22.79 17.79
CA ALA A 78 -7.35 -23.13 16.75
C ALA A 78 -7.31 -22.07 15.63
N VAL A 79 -8.47 -21.63 15.14
CA VAL A 79 -8.55 -20.59 14.09
C VAL A 79 -8.03 -19.25 14.60
N MET A 80 -8.36 -18.85 15.84
CA MET A 80 -7.84 -17.64 16.47
C MET A 80 -6.32 -17.67 16.60
N ALA A 81 -5.77 -18.78 17.11
CA ALA A 81 -4.34 -18.95 17.28
C ALA A 81 -3.60 -18.88 15.95
N LEU A 82 -4.10 -19.58 14.92
CA LEU A 82 -3.54 -19.54 13.58
C LEU A 82 -3.59 -18.12 12.98
N ALA A 83 -4.72 -17.41 13.16
CA ALA A 83 -4.84 -16.04 12.70
C ALA A 83 -3.86 -15.10 13.41
N CYS A 84 -3.67 -15.22 14.73
CA CYS A 84 -2.68 -14.43 15.48
C CYS A 84 -1.24 -14.71 15.01
N VAL A 85 -0.89 -15.98 14.75
CA VAL A 85 0.41 -16.36 14.20
C VAL A 85 0.60 -15.79 12.79
N GLY A 86 -0.40 -15.96 11.93
CA GLY A 86 -0.39 -15.38 10.58
C GLY A 86 -0.27 -13.85 10.59
N PHE A 87 -0.98 -13.19 11.50
CA PHE A 87 -0.89 -11.74 11.69
C PHE A 87 0.54 -11.33 12.06
N ALA A 88 1.16 -12.00 13.04
CA ALA A 88 2.53 -11.72 13.44
C ALA A 88 3.53 -11.95 12.29
N LEU A 89 3.33 -13.00 11.49
CA LEU A 89 4.14 -13.27 10.30
C LEU A 89 4.02 -12.16 9.25
N PHE A 90 2.79 -11.79 8.86
CA PHE A 90 2.62 -10.74 7.84
C PHE A 90 3.04 -9.37 8.36
N LEU A 91 2.86 -9.09 9.66
CA LEU A 91 3.42 -7.90 10.29
C LEU A 91 4.95 -7.88 10.19
N PHE A 92 5.60 -9.00 10.47
CA PHE A 92 7.06 -9.13 10.31
C PHE A 92 7.49 -8.89 8.86
N LEU A 93 6.81 -9.47 7.87
CA LEU A 93 7.12 -9.27 6.45
C LEU A 93 6.96 -7.80 6.03
N VAL A 94 5.85 -7.15 6.41
CA VAL A 94 5.63 -5.72 6.14
C VAL A 94 6.66 -4.85 6.85
N ARG A 95 7.07 -5.18 8.07
CA ARG A 95 7.98 -4.35 8.86
C ARG A 95 9.45 -4.51 8.49
N SER A 96 9.85 -5.72 8.08
CA SER A 96 11.25 -6.03 7.80
C SER A 96 11.66 -5.76 6.36
N GLN A 97 10.71 -5.82 5.41
CA GLN A 97 10.98 -5.65 3.98
C GLN A 97 12.00 -6.65 3.40
N HIS A 98 12.37 -7.72 4.12
CA HIS A 98 13.40 -8.69 3.69
C HIS A 98 13.11 -9.40 2.37
N THR A 99 11.84 -9.49 1.96
CA THR A 99 11.43 -10.19 0.73
C THR A 99 11.16 -9.22 -0.43
N VAL A 100 11.51 -7.94 -0.28
CA VAL A 100 11.22 -6.89 -1.26
C VAL A 100 12.55 -6.46 -1.88
N GLU A 101 12.83 -6.98 -3.05
CA GLU A 101 14.02 -6.69 -3.86
C GLU A 101 13.76 -5.50 -4.81
N ASP A 102 14.78 -5.07 -5.56
CA ASP A 102 14.79 -3.83 -6.35
C ASP A 102 13.55 -3.66 -7.23
N GLU A 103 13.21 -4.66 -8.05
CA GLU A 103 12.02 -4.61 -8.90
C GLU A 103 10.72 -4.54 -8.09
N ALA A 104 10.61 -5.36 -7.04
CA ALA A 104 9.41 -5.41 -6.20
C ALA A 104 9.22 -4.09 -5.44
N TRP A 105 10.32 -3.45 -5.04
CA TRP A 105 10.35 -2.13 -4.43
C TRP A 105 9.84 -1.07 -5.40
N MET A 106 10.39 -1.00 -6.62
CA MET A 106 9.96 -0.03 -7.64
C MET A 106 8.48 -0.23 -8.04
N LYS A 107 8.07 -1.48 -8.29
CA LYS A 107 6.67 -1.84 -8.57
C LYS A 107 5.72 -1.48 -7.42
N ALA A 108 6.18 -1.51 -6.16
CA ALA A 108 5.39 -1.07 -5.02
C ALA A 108 5.38 0.47 -4.85
N MET A 109 6.45 1.14 -5.24
CA MET A 109 6.65 2.57 -5.02
C MET A 109 5.97 3.43 -6.09
N ILE A 110 5.89 2.98 -7.35
CA ILE A 110 5.11 3.65 -8.41
C ILE A 110 3.66 3.94 -7.97
N PRO A 111 2.85 2.95 -7.52
CA PRO A 111 1.49 3.21 -7.08
C PRO A 111 1.43 3.95 -5.72
N HIS A 112 2.51 3.98 -4.93
CA HIS A 112 2.58 4.79 -3.71
C HIS A 112 2.73 6.28 -4.06
N HIS A 113 3.67 6.60 -4.94
CA HIS A 113 3.88 7.95 -5.47
C HIS A 113 2.64 8.48 -6.21
N SER A 114 2.00 7.63 -7.02
CA SER A 114 0.76 7.99 -7.71
C SER A 114 -0.34 8.51 -6.77
N ILE A 115 -0.45 7.95 -5.55
CA ILE A 115 -1.42 8.44 -4.55
C ILE A 115 -1.02 9.82 -4.02
N ALA A 116 0.27 10.04 -3.77
CA ALA A 116 0.74 11.33 -3.25
C ALA A 116 0.63 12.45 -4.30
N ILE A 117 0.82 12.15 -5.59
CA ILE A 117 0.48 13.07 -6.70
C ILE A 117 -1.02 13.41 -6.65
N LEU A 118 -1.91 12.40 -6.63
CA LEU A 118 -3.36 12.61 -6.58
C LEU A 118 -3.76 13.53 -5.41
N THR A 119 -3.23 13.29 -4.22
CA THR A 119 -3.59 14.08 -3.03
C THR A 119 -2.99 15.49 -3.06
N SER A 120 -1.81 15.68 -3.65
CA SER A 120 -1.15 16.99 -3.72
C SER A 120 -1.78 17.89 -4.80
N GLU A 121 -2.19 17.29 -5.91
CA GLU A 121 -2.85 17.99 -7.03
C GLU A 121 -4.28 18.39 -6.66
N ARG A 122 -5.07 17.50 -6.06
CA ARG A 122 -6.51 17.73 -5.80
C ARG A 122 -6.84 18.44 -4.49
N ALA A 123 -5.90 18.56 -3.56
CA ALA A 123 -6.18 19.18 -2.27
C ALA A 123 -6.42 20.70 -2.42
N ALA A 124 -7.46 21.20 -1.74
CA ALA A 124 -7.75 22.62 -1.63
C ALA A 124 -6.77 23.29 -0.65
N ILE A 125 -5.59 23.67 -1.13
CA ILE A 125 -4.51 24.30 -0.36
C ILE A 125 -4.48 25.80 -0.66
N SER A 126 -4.59 26.63 0.39
CA SER A 126 -4.63 28.09 0.29
C SER A 126 -3.36 28.80 0.79
N ASP A 127 -2.60 28.20 1.71
CA ASP A 127 -1.31 28.76 2.14
C ASP A 127 -0.29 28.54 1.00
N PRO A 128 0.30 29.62 0.43
CA PRO A 128 1.23 29.49 -0.69
C PRO A 128 2.46 28.64 -0.39
N ARG A 129 2.93 28.60 0.87
CA ARG A 129 4.07 27.77 1.27
C ARG A 129 3.72 26.28 1.24
N VAL A 130 2.47 25.96 1.60
CA VAL A 130 1.95 24.59 1.55
C VAL A 130 1.70 24.18 0.09
N ARG A 131 1.26 25.11 -0.76
CA ARG A 131 1.12 24.87 -2.21
C ARG A 131 2.48 24.56 -2.85
N GLU A 132 3.49 25.39 -2.59
CA GLU A 132 4.83 25.15 -3.12
C GLU A 132 5.43 23.81 -2.63
N LEU A 133 5.14 23.40 -1.38
CA LEU A 133 5.51 22.07 -0.89
C LEU A 133 4.79 20.95 -1.67
N ALA A 134 3.49 21.09 -1.90
CA ALA A 134 2.70 20.11 -2.66
C ALA A 134 3.18 20.00 -4.11
N ASP A 135 3.51 21.13 -4.74
CA ASP A 135 3.99 21.16 -6.12
C ASP A 135 5.40 20.55 -6.24
N ALA A 136 6.28 20.80 -5.27
CA ALA A 136 7.58 20.13 -5.19
C ALA A 136 7.46 18.61 -4.98
N ILE A 137 6.45 18.15 -4.24
CA ILE A 137 6.12 16.73 -4.11
C ILE A 137 5.65 16.15 -5.45
N ILE A 138 4.78 16.85 -6.18
CA ILE A 138 4.31 16.42 -7.50
C ILE A 138 5.50 16.28 -8.47
N GLU A 139 6.32 17.33 -8.59
CA GLU A 139 7.48 17.35 -9.49
C GLU A 139 8.43 16.17 -9.20
N ALA A 140 8.81 16.01 -7.93
CA ALA A 140 9.70 14.93 -7.52
C ALA A 140 9.10 13.56 -7.84
N GLN A 141 7.84 13.34 -7.49
CA GLN A 141 7.23 12.02 -7.63
C GLN A 141 6.90 11.65 -9.07
N VAL A 142 6.52 12.61 -9.93
CA VAL A 142 6.37 12.37 -11.37
C VAL A 142 7.70 11.95 -11.99
N ARG A 143 8.78 12.67 -11.67
CA ARG A 143 10.12 12.32 -12.15
C ARG A 143 10.56 10.94 -11.65
N GLU A 144 10.39 10.66 -10.36
CA GLU A 144 10.77 9.38 -9.76
C GLU A 144 9.96 8.19 -10.32
N ILE A 145 8.68 8.39 -10.67
CA ILE A 145 7.90 7.35 -11.38
C ILE A 145 8.51 7.05 -12.75
N ALA A 146 8.89 8.08 -13.52
CA ALA A 146 9.53 7.89 -14.81
C ALA A 146 10.89 7.17 -14.67
N GLU A 147 11.71 7.57 -13.69
CA GLU A 147 12.97 6.90 -13.37
C GLU A 147 12.77 5.42 -13.02
N MET A 148 11.80 5.10 -12.15
CA MET A 148 11.49 3.71 -11.78
C MET A 148 11.01 2.88 -12.97
N LYS A 149 10.15 3.42 -13.84
CA LYS A 149 9.69 2.72 -15.06
C LYS A 149 10.86 2.45 -16.01
N LEU A 150 11.77 3.40 -16.17
CA LEU A 150 12.98 3.23 -17.00
C LEU A 150 13.94 2.20 -16.42
N LEU A 151 14.17 2.23 -15.10
CA LEU A 151 15.04 1.26 -14.41
C LEU A 151 14.46 -0.15 -14.46
N LEU A 152 13.15 -0.33 -14.28
CA LEU A 152 12.50 -1.62 -14.47
C LEU A 152 12.74 -2.18 -15.87
N ALA A 153 12.57 -1.35 -16.91
CA ALA A 153 12.82 -1.77 -18.29
C ALA A 153 14.30 -2.08 -18.57
N ASP A 154 15.23 -1.29 -18.01
CA ASP A 154 16.68 -1.55 -18.14
C ASP A 154 17.07 -2.87 -17.47
N ILE A 155 16.60 -3.13 -16.26
CA ILE A 155 16.89 -4.37 -15.52
C ILE A 155 16.30 -5.59 -16.24
N GLU A 156 15.06 -5.49 -16.75
CA GLU A 156 14.44 -6.59 -17.52
C GLU A 156 15.23 -6.91 -18.80
N ALA A 157 15.77 -5.90 -19.48
CA ALA A 157 16.50 -6.07 -20.74
C ALA A 157 17.98 -6.45 -20.56
N ASN A 158 18.64 -5.87 -19.56
CA ASN A 158 20.10 -5.87 -19.42
C ASN A 158 20.59 -6.53 -18.12
N GLY A 159 19.69 -6.89 -17.20
CA GLY A 159 20.01 -7.39 -15.88
C GLY A 159 20.37 -6.28 -14.88
N GLU A 160 20.47 -6.66 -13.61
CA GLU A 160 20.87 -5.74 -12.53
C GLU A 160 22.32 -5.28 -12.68
N ARG A 161 22.58 -4.04 -12.26
CA ARG A 161 23.95 -3.51 -12.17
C ARG A 161 24.50 -3.79 -10.77
N GLY A 162 25.24 -4.87 -10.63
CA GLY A 162 25.86 -5.26 -9.36
C GLY A 162 26.07 -6.77 -9.27
N ASP A 163 26.49 -7.23 -8.10
CA ASP A 163 26.64 -8.67 -7.78
C ASP A 163 25.44 -9.22 -6.99
N GLY A 164 24.39 -8.43 -6.80
CA GLY A 164 23.20 -8.78 -6.02
C GLY A 164 23.36 -8.58 -4.51
N THR A 165 24.48 -8.02 -4.04
CA THR A 165 24.67 -7.71 -2.62
C THR A 165 23.82 -6.49 -2.23
N PRO A 166 22.94 -6.58 -1.22
CA PRO A 166 22.16 -5.43 -0.75
C PRO A 166 23.03 -4.27 -0.28
N LEU A 167 22.68 -3.05 -0.69
CA LEU A 167 23.39 -1.83 -0.33
C LEU A 167 22.77 -1.17 0.92
N GLU A 168 23.63 -0.60 1.77
CA GLU A 168 23.18 0.08 3.00
C GLU A 168 22.42 1.38 2.68
N PRO A 169 21.24 1.62 3.29
CA PRO A 169 20.47 2.83 3.06
C PRO A 169 21.06 4.04 3.79
N ARG A 170 20.68 5.24 3.35
CA ARG A 170 20.91 6.46 4.14
C ARG A 170 20.09 6.43 5.44
N THR A 171 20.52 7.19 6.45
CA THR A 171 19.79 7.30 7.73
C THR A 171 18.43 7.98 7.55
N ALA A 172 17.39 7.42 8.18
CA ALA A 172 16.06 8.03 8.26
C ALA A 172 15.91 9.07 9.38
N LYS A 173 16.96 9.30 10.18
CA LYS A 173 16.91 10.29 11.27
C LYS A 173 16.85 11.70 10.69
N LEU A 174 16.06 12.57 11.30
CA LEU A 174 16.09 14.00 11.02
C LEU A 174 17.44 14.57 11.49
N THR A 175 18.41 14.60 10.58
CA THR A 175 19.74 15.15 10.87
C THR A 175 19.64 16.66 11.13
N PRO A 176 20.60 17.28 11.84
CA PRO A 176 20.60 18.72 12.05
C PRO A 176 20.50 19.55 10.75
N ARG A 177 21.11 19.04 9.67
CA ARG A 177 20.98 19.64 8.33
C ARG A 177 19.54 19.61 7.82
N LEU A 178 18.90 18.44 7.85
CA LEU A 178 17.51 18.28 7.39
C LEU A 178 16.52 19.07 8.28
N GLU A 179 16.79 19.16 9.58
CA GLU A 179 16.00 20.00 10.50
C GLU A 179 16.11 21.49 10.14
N ALA A 180 17.32 21.96 9.84
CA ALA A 180 17.53 23.34 9.40
C ALA A 180 16.85 23.62 8.06
N GLU A 181 16.96 22.71 7.08
CA GLU A 181 16.27 22.80 5.79
C GLU A 181 14.73 22.84 5.97
N ALA A 182 14.18 22.02 6.87
CA ALA A 182 12.75 22.03 7.19
C ALA A 182 12.30 23.33 7.86
N LYS A 183 13.09 23.88 8.79
CA LYS A 183 12.79 25.17 9.45
C LYS A 183 12.79 26.34 8.47
N ALA A 184 13.64 26.29 7.44
CA ALA A 184 13.72 27.34 6.42
C ALA A 184 12.41 27.52 5.61
N VAL A 185 11.49 26.55 5.63
CA VAL A 185 10.16 26.68 5.01
C VAL A 185 9.35 27.83 5.64
N LEU A 186 9.58 28.16 6.90
CA LEU A 186 8.87 29.24 7.60
C LEU A 186 9.20 30.62 7.02
N ASP A 187 10.45 30.79 6.57
CA ASP A 187 11.01 32.06 6.09
C ASP A 187 11.11 32.11 4.56
N ARG A 188 10.64 31.07 3.87
CA ARG A 188 10.73 30.98 2.41
C ARG A 188 9.90 32.10 1.76
N PRO A 189 10.48 32.91 0.87
CA PRO A 189 9.72 33.88 0.11
C PRO A 189 8.70 33.13 -0.74
N VAL A 190 7.44 33.57 -0.70
CA VAL A 190 6.40 33.02 -1.57
C VAL A 190 6.79 33.34 -3.00
N SER A 191 7.25 32.33 -3.73
CA SER A 191 7.41 32.41 -5.18
C SER A 191 6.03 32.70 -5.79
N GLY A 192 5.99 33.51 -6.86
CA GLY A 192 4.76 33.72 -7.62
C GLY A 192 4.19 32.38 -8.12
N PRO A 193 2.96 32.34 -8.67
CA PRO A 193 2.40 31.08 -9.17
C PRO A 193 3.44 30.39 -10.04
N VAL A 194 3.83 29.16 -9.65
CA VAL A 194 4.66 28.28 -10.47
C VAL A 194 4.00 28.31 -11.84
N GLU A 195 4.75 28.73 -12.87
CA GLU A 195 4.21 28.75 -14.23
C GLU A 195 3.66 27.35 -14.48
N ALA A 196 2.33 27.24 -14.55
CA ALA A 196 1.70 26.01 -14.97
C ALA A 196 2.35 25.70 -16.30
N GLU A 197 3.15 24.62 -16.38
CA GLU A 197 3.59 24.12 -17.66
C GLU A 197 2.33 23.89 -18.47
N ALA A 198 2.09 24.84 -19.38
CA ALA A 198 0.85 24.95 -20.09
C ALA A 198 0.78 23.79 -21.06
N GLY A 199 0.00 22.77 -20.67
CA GLY A 199 -0.53 21.77 -21.58
C GLY A 199 0.17 20.42 -21.52
N LEU A 200 -0.52 19.46 -20.92
CA LEU A 200 -0.92 18.19 -21.56
C LEU A 200 -1.58 17.29 -20.50
N ALA A 201 -2.88 17.47 -20.31
CA ALA A 201 -3.74 16.41 -19.80
C ALA A 201 -5.18 16.65 -20.31
N ARG A 202 -5.55 15.89 -21.34
CA ARG A 202 -6.93 15.47 -21.56
C ARG A 202 -7.10 14.11 -20.87
#